data_AF-A0A109KS23-F1
#
_entry.id   AF-A0A109KS23-F1
#
_cell.length_a   1.000
_cell.length_b   1.000
_cell.length_c   1.000
_cell.angle_alpha   90.00
_cell.angle_beta   90.00
_cell.angle_gamma   90.00
#
_symmetry.space_group_name_H-M   'P 1'
#
loop_
_entity.id
_entity.type
_entity.pdbx_description
1 polymer ?
#
loop_
_entity_poly.entity_id
_entity_poly.type
_entity_poly.pdbx_seq_one_letter_code
_entity_poly.pdbx_strand_id
1 'polypeptide(L)'
;MENTPLTSSDHSKILVFVLVMLPVIGFFVGVAPAVFLLFGVFMMKKNNDFSHITTAVRNSKIYLYIALAIAGGCAAWFATTLGAYNRWDRQGEEFLVSCIAVGVVLFYLLILNVLFYKPLSQHKVWVADNSIFSSKPKASTQSSDIDIIKGERMKSFSVADELIKWAKLKEDGHISEQEYNDARKKLLQRE
;
A
#
# COMPACT_ATOMS: atom_id res chain seq x y z
N MET A 1 15.13 -7.35 -12.27
CA MET A 1 15.28 -5.99 -11.70
C MET A 1 14.38 -5.87 -10.46
N GLU A 2 14.51 -6.81 -9.52
CA GLU A 2 13.47 -7.01 -8.49
C GLU A 2 13.40 -5.88 -7.45
N ASN A 3 14.51 -5.16 -7.25
CA ASN A 3 14.63 -4.03 -6.33
C ASN A 3 14.74 -2.70 -7.09
N THR A 4 13.78 -2.45 -7.98
CA THR A 4 13.66 -1.17 -8.69
C THR A 4 12.21 -0.68 -8.63
N PRO A 5 11.96 0.64 -8.63
CA PRO A 5 10.60 1.16 -8.69
C PRO A 5 9.88 0.71 -9.94
N LEU A 6 8.55 0.62 -9.85
CA LEU A 6 7.72 0.34 -11.01
C LEU A 6 7.89 1.45 -12.05
N THR A 7 7.94 1.04 -13.31
CA THR A 7 7.95 1.98 -14.43
C THR A 7 6.60 2.69 -14.55
N SER A 8 6.55 3.84 -15.21
CA SER A 8 5.29 4.53 -15.51
C SER A 8 4.29 3.63 -16.25
N SER A 9 4.79 2.77 -17.15
CA SER A 9 3.96 1.78 -17.86
C SER A 9 3.34 0.76 -16.91
N ASP A 10 4.10 0.29 -15.92
CA ASP A 10 3.63 -0.69 -14.94
C ASP A 10 2.61 -0.08 -13.96
N HIS A 11 2.82 1.17 -13.54
CA HIS A 11 1.80 1.92 -12.81
C HIS A 11 0.50 2.04 -13.61
N SER A 12 0.59 2.37 -14.90
CA SER A 12 -0.59 2.46 -15.78
C SER A 12 -1.32 1.13 -15.90
N LYS A 13 -0.61 -0.01 -16.05
CA LYS A 13 -1.23 -1.34 -16.09
C LYS A 13 -2.02 -1.65 -14.82
N ILE A 14 -1.45 -1.36 -13.65
CA ILE A 14 -2.12 -1.58 -12.36
C ILE A 14 -3.34 -0.68 -12.22
N LEU A 15 -3.25 0.59 -12.63
CA LEU A 15 -4.40 1.51 -12.61
C LEU A 15 -5.53 1.05 -13.54
N VAL A 16 -5.20 0.63 -14.76
CA VAL A 16 -6.18 0.08 -15.71
C VAL A 16 -6.83 -1.17 -15.14
N PHE A 17 -6.06 -2.04 -14.48
CA PHE A 17 -6.62 -3.22 -13.82
C PHE A 17 -7.64 -2.86 -12.74
N VAL A 18 -7.32 -1.90 -11.85
CA VAL A 18 -8.25 -1.45 -10.81
C VAL A 18 -9.51 -0.83 -11.43
N LEU A 19 -9.38 -0.07 -12.52
CA LEU A 19 -10.51 0.53 -13.21
C LEU A 19 -11.43 -0.54 -13.83
N VAL A 20 -10.85 -1.54 -14.52
CA VAL A 20 -11.59 -2.64 -15.15
C VAL A 20 -12.24 -3.57 -14.12
N MET A 21 -11.67 -3.65 -12.91
CA MET A 21 -12.21 -4.43 -11.80
C MET A 21 -13.54 -3.91 -11.25
N LEU A 22 -13.71 -2.58 -11.20
CA LEU A 22 -14.86 -1.94 -10.53
C LEU A 22 -16.23 -2.39 -11.08
N PRO A 23 -16.47 -2.41 -12.41
CA PRO A 23 -17.76 -2.88 -12.94
C PRO A 23 -18.04 -4.36 -12.64
N VAL A 24 -17.00 -5.20 -12.62
CA VAL A 24 -17.13 -6.67 -12.47
C VAL A 24 -17.51 -7.06 -11.04
N ILE A 25 -17.16 -6.23 -10.06
CA ILE A 25 -17.64 -6.37 -8.67
C ILE A 25 -19.16 -6.23 -8.62
N GLY A 26 -19.76 -5.35 -9.44
CA GLY A 26 -21.20 -5.16 -9.52
C GLY A 26 -21.98 -6.38 -10.01
N PHE A 27 -21.32 -7.31 -10.70
CA PHE A 27 -21.89 -8.58 -11.15
C PHE A 27 -21.61 -9.75 -10.18
N PHE A 28 -21.15 -9.47 -8.95
CA PHE A 28 -20.83 -10.40 -7.87
C PHE A 28 -19.70 -11.42 -8.12
N VAL A 29 -19.43 -11.80 -9.36
CA VAL A 29 -18.33 -12.72 -9.73
C VAL A 29 -16.95 -12.12 -9.42
N GLY A 30 -16.82 -10.78 -9.52
CA GLY A 30 -15.57 -10.07 -9.23
C GLY A 30 -15.29 -9.82 -7.74
N VAL A 31 -16.28 -10.03 -6.86
CA VAL A 31 -16.17 -9.67 -5.43
C VAL A 31 -15.10 -10.51 -4.73
N ALA A 32 -15.17 -11.84 -4.84
CA ALA A 32 -14.24 -12.72 -4.12
C ALA A 32 -12.77 -12.49 -4.53
N PRO A 33 -12.40 -12.42 -5.83
CA PRO A 33 -11.03 -12.10 -6.19
C PRO A 33 -10.60 -10.68 -5.78
N ALA A 34 -11.50 -9.68 -5.83
CA ALA A 34 -11.18 -8.34 -5.36
C ALA A 34 -10.83 -8.32 -3.87
N VAL A 35 -11.61 -9.05 -3.05
CA VAL A 35 -11.35 -9.20 -1.61
C VAL A 35 -10.00 -9.86 -1.36
N PHE A 36 -9.68 -10.97 -2.05
CA PHE A 36 -8.37 -11.62 -1.91
C PHE A 36 -7.22 -10.67 -2.24
N LEU A 37 -7.33 -9.91 -3.32
CA LEU A 37 -6.29 -8.98 -3.74
C LEU A 37 -6.14 -7.79 -2.78
N LEU A 38 -7.25 -7.20 -2.32
CA LEU A 38 -7.22 -6.14 -1.30
C LEU A 38 -6.56 -6.63 -0.01
N PHE A 39 -6.92 -7.83 0.45
CA PHE A 39 -6.31 -8.44 1.61
C PHE A 39 -4.82 -8.72 1.39
N GLY A 40 -4.45 -9.23 0.21
CA GLY A 40 -3.05 -9.46 -0.15
C GLY A 40 -2.22 -8.18 -0.14
N VAL A 41 -2.74 -7.08 -0.69
CA VAL A 41 -2.09 -5.76 -0.70
C VAL A 41 -1.97 -5.20 0.72
N PHE A 42 -3.03 -5.30 1.52
CA PHE A 42 -3.02 -4.86 2.91
C PHE A 42 -1.99 -5.62 3.74
N MET A 43 -1.99 -6.95 3.68
CA MET A 43 -1.06 -7.79 4.43
C MET A 43 0.38 -7.63 3.97
N MET A 44 0.61 -7.48 2.66
CA MET A 44 1.93 -7.17 2.13
C MET A 44 2.45 -5.84 2.68
N LYS A 45 1.62 -4.78 2.71
CA LYS A 45 2.00 -3.49 3.29
C LYS A 45 2.26 -3.56 4.80
N LYS A 46 1.53 -4.42 5.52
CA LYS A 46 1.69 -4.60 6.97
C LYS A 46 2.98 -5.35 7.32
N ASN A 47 3.31 -6.37 6.55
CA ASN A 47 4.40 -7.31 6.87
C ASN A 47 5.66 -7.10 6.02
N ASN A 48 5.64 -6.17 5.04
CA ASN A 48 6.68 -5.97 4.03
C ASN A 48 7.08 -7.29 3.33
N ASP A 49 6.09 -8.14 3.04
CA ASP A 49 6.32 -9.43 2.40
C ASP A 49 5.42 -9.61 1.16
N PHE A 50 6.05 -9.81 0.02
CA PHE A 50 5.40 -10.05 -1.27
C PHE A 50 4.68 -11.41 -1.34
N SER A 51 4.99 -12.36 -0.44
CA SER A 51 4.33 -13.67 -0.38
C SER A 51 2.80 -13.54 -0.24
N HIS A 52 2.32 -12.49 0.43
CA HIS A 52 0.89 -12.19 0.58
C HIS A 52 0.22 -11.83 -0.76
N ILE A 53 0.90 -11.10 -1.64
CA ILE A 53 0.41 -10.83 -3.00
C ILE A 53 0.36 -12.13 -3.81
N THR A 54 1.42 -12.92 -3.74
CA THR A 54 1.50 -14.20 -4.48
C THR A 54 0.39 -15.16 -4.03
N THR A 55 0.14 -15.23 -2.73
CA THR A 55 -0.94 -16.05 -2.15
C THR A 55 -2.31 -15.53 -2.55
N ALA A 56 -2.55 -14.22 -2.49
CA ALA A 56 -3.79 -13.61 -2.93
C ALA A 56 -4.08 -13.89 -4.41
N VAL A 57 -3.11 -13.69 -5.30
CA VAL A 57 -3.25 -13.99 -6.74
C VAL A 57 -3.50 -15.47 -6.98
N ARG A 58 -2.83 -16.37 -6.24
CA ARG A 58 -3.08 -17.82 -6.32
C ARG A 58 -4.52 -18.15 -5.94
N ASN A 59 -5.01 -17.63 -4.83
CA ASN A 59 -6.38 -17.88 -4.37
C ASN A 59 -7.42 -17.31 -5.36
N SER A 60 -7.17 -16.11 -5.90
CA SER A 60 -7.98 -15.52 -6.97
C SER A 60 -8.01 -16.41 -8.21
N LYS A 61 -6.86 -16.96 -8.65
CA LYS A 61 -6.79 -17.89 -9.79
C LYS A 61 -7.57 -19.17 -9.52
N ILE A 62 -7.44 -19.77 -8.34
CA ILE A 62 -8.20 -20.98 -7.95
C ILE A 62 -9.70 -20.71 -8.04
N TYR A 63 -10.17 -19.61 -7.45
CA TYR A 63 -11.58 -19.22 -7.53
C TYR A 63 -12.05 -19.06 -8.98
N LEU A 64 -11.26 -18.40 -9.83
CA LEU A 64 -11.58 -18.21 -11.24
C LEU A 64 -11.59 -19.53 -12.02
N TYR A 65 -10.69 -20.47 -11.72
CA TYR A 65 -10.73 -21.79 -12.36
C TYR A 65 -11.95 -22.61 -11.95
N ILE A 66 -12.41 -22.49 -10.69
CA ILE A 66 -13.67 -23.10 -10.26
C ILE A 66 -14.84 -22.46 -11.02
N ALA A 67 -14.89 -21.13 -11.12
CA ALA A 67 -15.91 -20.43 -11.90
C ALA A 67 -15.88 -20.82 -13.38
N LEU A 68 -14.69 -21.01 -13.95
CA LEU A 68 -14.49 -21.47 -15.32
C LEU A 68 -15.04 -22.88 -15.52
N ALA A 69 -14.78 -23.80 -14.59
CA ALA A 69 -15.28 -25.17 -14.66
C ALA A 69 -16.81 -25.21 -14.59
N ILE A 70 -17.42 -24.40 -13.70
CA ILE A 70 -18.88 -24.29 -13.60
C ILE A 70 -19.47 -23.71 -14.88
N ALA A 71 -18.97 -22.56 -15.34
CA ALA A 71 -19.48 -21.90 -16.55
C ALA A 71 -19.27 -22.76 -17.81
N GLY A 72 -18.12 -23.41 -17.92
CA GLY A 72 -17.81 -24.35 -19.00
C GLY A 72 -18.70 -25.59 -18.96
N GLY A 73 -18.98 -26.14 -17.78
CA GLY A 73 -19.92 -27.24 -17.59
C GLY A 73 -21.34 -26.85 -18.01
N CYS A 74 -21.82 -25.67 -17.60
CA CYS A 74 -23.10 -25.12 -18.05
C CYS A 74 -23.14 -24.96 -19.58
N ALA A 75 -22.11 -24.35 -20.17
CA ALA A 75 -22.04 -24.19 -21.62
C ALA A 75 -22.07 -25.55 -22.35
N ALA A 76 -21.32 -26.54 -21.87
CA ALA A 76 -21.32 -27.89 -22.44
C ALA A 76 -22.69 -28.57 -22.30
N TRP A 77 -23.34 -28.43 -21.14
CA TRP A 77 -24.69 -28.96 -20.92
C TRP A 77 -25.70 -28.32 -21.89
N PHE A 78 -25.78 -27.00 -21.94
CA PHE A 78 -26.72 -26.31 -22.82
C PHE A 78 -26.43 -26.55 -24.30
N ALA A 79 -25.16 -26.77 -24.67
CA ALA A 79 -24.80 -27.15 -26.04
C ALA A 79 -25.48 -28.46 -26.49
N THR A 80 -25.71 -29.42 -25.58
CA THR A 80 -26.41 -30.68 -25.92
C THR A 80 -27.86 -30.45 -26.38
N THR A 81 -28.48 -29.35 -25.94
CA THR A 81 -29.86 -29.01 -26.27
C THR A 81 -30.01 -28.29 -27.62
N LEU A 82 -28.90 -27.89 -28.26
CA LEU A 82 -28.91 -27.11 -29.51
C LEU A 82 -29.52 -27.88 -30.69
N GLY A 83 -29.44 -29.21 -30.67
CA GLY A 83 -30.00 -30.11 -31.69
C GLY A 83 -31.47 -30.50 -31.44
N ALA A 84 -32.12 -29.95 -30.42
CA ALA A 84 -33.51 -30.28 -30.11
C ALA A 84 -34.47 -29.86 -31.23
N TYR A 85 -35.42 -30.74 -31.57
CA TYR A 85 -36.39 -30.52 -32.65
C TYR A 85 -37.37 -29.37 -32.32
N ASN A 86 -37.82 -29.30 -31.07
CA ASN A 86 -38.68 -28.21 -30.62
C ASN A 86 -37.85 -27.04 -30.09
N ARG A 87 -38.22 -25.82 -30.49
CA ARG A 87 -37.59 -24.59 -29.98
C ARG A 87 -37.68 -24.46 -28.46
N TRP A 88 -38.75 -24.95 -27.84
CA TRP A 88 -38.97 -24.89 -26.40
C TRP A 88 -38.00 -25.76 -25.60
N ASP A 89 -37.44 -26.79 -26.22
CA ASP A 89 -36.45 -27.69 -25.62
C ASP A 89 -35.01 -27.16 -25.83
N ARG A 90 -34.83 -26.11 -26.66
CA ARG A 90 -33.54 -25.54 -27.02
C ARG A 90 -33.14 -24.42 -26.07
N GLN A 91 -32.13 -24.67 -25.23
CA GLN A 91 -31.60 -23.71 -24.25
C GLN A 91 -30.50 -22.82 -24.86
N GLY A 92 -30.83 -22.15 -25.96
CA GLY A 92 -29.87 -21.37 -26.76
C GLY A 92 -29.40 -20.08 -26.08
N GLU A 93 -30.28 -19.41 -25.34
CA GLU A 93 -29.94 -18.18 -24.62
C GLU A 93 -29.02 -18.52 -23.43
N GLU A 94 -29.33 -19.58 -22.69
CA GLU A 94 -28.53 -20.06 -21.58
C GLU A 94 -27.14 -20.54 -22.03
N PHE A 95 -27.07 -21.17 -23.21
CA PHE A 95 -25.79 -21.50 -23.85
C PHE A 95 -24.97 -20.23 -24.14
N LEU A 96 -25.58 -19.21 -24.75
CA LEU A 96 -24.91 -17.95 -25.07
C LEU A 96 -24.41 -17.24 -23.81
N VAL A 97 -25.25 -17.13 -22.77
CA VAL A 97 -24.89 -16.55 -21.47
C VAL A 97 -23.73 -17.32 -20.83
N SER A 98 -23.75 -18.64 -20.88
CA SER A 98 -22.66 -19.48 -20.33
C SER A 98 -21.35 -19.28 -21.10
N CYS A 99 -21.41 -19.14 -22.44
CA CYS A 99 -20.24 -18.81 -23.26
C CYS A 99 -19.67 -17.42 -22.93
N ILE A 100 -20.53 -16.42 -22.76
CA ILE A 100 -20.11 -15.08 -22.32
C ILE A 100 -19.45 -15.16 -20.94
N ALA A 101 -20.02 -15.90 -20.00
CA ALA A 101 -19.44 -16.09 -18.67
C ALA A 101 -18.05 -16.73 -18.73
N VAL A 102 -17.85 -17.75 -19.57
CA VAL A 102 -16.51 -18.34 -19.83
C VAL A 102 -15.55 -17.27 -20.36
N GLY A 103 -15.97 -16.49 -21.35
CA GLY A 103 -15.17 -15.41 -21.92
C GLY A 103 -14.76 -14.37 -20.87
N VAL A 104 -15.69 -13.95 -20.00
CA VAL A 104 -15.43 -13.02 -18.90
C VAL A 104 -14.39 -13.58 -17.92
N VAL A 105 -14.51 -14.85 -17.52
CA VAL A 105 -13.55 -15.49 -16.60
C VAL A 105 -12.16 -15.59 -17.22
N LEU A 106 -12.06 -15.96 -18.50
CA LEU A 106 -10.78 -16.04 -19.22
C LEU A 106 -10.14 -14.64 -19.37
N PHE A 107 -10.94 -13.64 -19.73
CA PHE A 107 -10.48 -12.26 -19.78
C PHE A 107 -9.95 -11.80 -18.43
N TYR A 108 -10.63 -12.17 -17.35
CA TYR A 108 -10.21 -11.82 -16.00
C TYR A 108 -8.89 -12.48 -15.58
N LEU A 109 -8.71 -13.76 -15.90
CA LEU A 109 -7.44 -14.47 -15.70
C LEU A 109 -6.29 -13.77 -16.45
N LEU A 110 -6.57 -13.31 -17.67
CA LEU A 110 -5.60 -12.60 -18.49
C LEU A 110 -5.21 -11.25 -17.86
N ILE A 111 -6.17 -10.39 -17.52
CA ILE A 111 -5.87 -9.08 -16.93
C ILE A 111 -5.21 -9.21 -15.55
N LEU A 112 -5.62 -10.18 -14.72
CA LEU A 112 -5.00 -10.46 -13.43
C LEU A 112 -3.53 -10.81 -13.59
N ASN A 113 -3.19 -11.60 -14.61
CA ASN A 113 -1.82 -12.00 -14.85
C ASN A 113 -0.98 -10.89 -15.49
N VAL A 114 -1.51 -10.24 -16.53
CA VAL A 114 -0.77 -9.29 -17.38
C VAL A 114 -0.69 -7.89 -16.76
N LEU A 115 -1.80 -7.40 -16.20
CA LEU A 115 -1.88 -6.01 -15.72
C LEU A 115 -1.56 -5.88 -14.23
N PHE A 116 -1.77 -6.93 -13.42
CA PHE A 116 -1.53 -6.88 -11.98
C PHE A 116 -0.32 -7.69 -11.53
N TYR A 117 -0.35 -9.02 -11.71
CA TYR A 117 0.66 -9.89 -11.11
C TYR A 117 2.04 -9.76 -11.76
N LYS A 118 2.12 -9.73 -13.10
CA LYS A 118 3.40 -9.64 -13.81
C LYS A 118 4.16 -8.36 -13.47
N PRO A 119 3.56 -7.15 -13.52
CA PRO A 119 4.25 -5.93 -13.12
C PRO A 119 4.71 -5.97 -11.65
N LEU A 120 3.87 -6.44 -10.73
CA LEU A 120 4.23 -6.50 -9.32
C LEU A 120 5.35 -7.50 -9.01
N SER A 121 5.32 -8.68 -9.65
CA SER A 121 6.33 -9.73 -9.43
C SER A 121 7.70 -9.37 -9.99
N GLN A 122 7.76 -8.57 -11.06
CA GLN A 122 9.02 -8.06 -11.62
C GLN A 122 9.74 -7.09 -10.68
N HIS A 123 8.99 -6.43 -9.78
CA HIS A 123 9.47 -5.41 -8.83
C HIS A 123 9.24 -5.83 -7.37
N LYS A 124 9.20 -7.15 -7.10
CA LYS A 124 8.70 -7.71 -5.82
C LYS A 124 9.42 -7.20 -4.56
N VAL A 125 10.75 -7.01 -4.63
CA VAL A 125 11.55 -6.54 -3.48
C VAL A 125 11.25 -5.08 -3.21
N TRP A 126 11.21 -4.25 -4.26
CA TRP A 126 10.86 -2.84 -4.12
C TRP A 126 9.45 -2.65 -3.55
N VAL A 127 8.47 -3.39 -4.09
CA VAL A 127 7.06 -3.28 -3.69
C VAL A 127 6.85 -3.64 -2.23
N ALA A 128 7.55 -4.68 -1.76
CA ALA A 128 7.48 -5.13 -0.38
C ALA A 128 7.94 -4.04 0.60
N ASP A 129 9.04 -3.34 0.30
CA ASP A 129 9.64 -2.37 1.22
C ASP A 129 9.04 -0.94 1.09
N ASN A 130 8.67 -0.55 -0.14
CA ASN A 130 8.37 0.84 -0.48
C ASN A 130 6.92 1.09 -0.91
N SER A 131 6.08 0.05 -1.06
CA SER A 131 4.71 0.11 -1.60
C SER A 131 4.61 0.20 -3.14
N ILE A 132 3.43 -0.13 -3.67
CA ILE A 132 3.12 -0.30 -5.10
C ILE A 132 3.28 0.99 -5.91
N PHE A 133 2.97 2.16 -5.32
CA PHE A 133 2.97 3.45 -6.02
C PHE A 133 4.12 4.37 -5.62
N SER A 134 5.11 3.87 -4.88
CA SER A 134 6.25 4.70 -4.48
C SER A 134 7.33 4.71 -5.55
N SER A 135 7.66 5.92 -6.00
CA SER A 135 8.77 6.20 -6.91
C SER A 135 10.06 6.56 -6.17
N LYS A 136 10.01 6.73 -4.85
CA LYS A 136 11.16 7.01 -3.98
C LYS A 136 11.28 5.93 -2.91
N PRO A 137 12.50 5.59 -2.47
CA PRO A 137 12.66 4.70 -1.34
C PRO A 137 11.99 5.33 -0.12
N LYS A 138 11.28 4.52 0.66
CA LYS A 138 10.74 4.90 1.95
C LYS A 138 11.92 5.32 2.81
N ALA A 139 11.91 6.57 3.28
CA ALA A 139 12.92 7.04 4.22
C ALA A 139 12.97 6.02 5.36
N SER A 140 14.13 5.39 5.57
CA SER A 140 14.30 4.28 6.50
C SER A 140 13.81 4.70 7.88
N THR A 141 12.59 4.31 8.25
CA THR A 141 12.14 4.36 9.65
C THR A 141 12.65 3.10 10.35
N GLN A 142 13.97 2.89 10.27
CA GLN A 142 14.71 2.12 11.27
C GLN A 142 15.57 3.11 12.04
N SER A 143 14.91 3.82 12.94
CA SER A 143 15.49 4.32 14.17
C SER A 143 14.37 4.35 15.21
N SER A 144 14.04 3.19 15.77
CA SER A 144 13.97 3.18 17.23
C SER A 144 15.36 3.58 17.72
N ASP A 145 15.43 4.59 18.60
CA ASP A 145 16.64 5.26 19.09
C ASP A 145 17.28 6.27 18.15
N ILE A 146 16.66 7.45 18.03
CA ILE A 146 16.88 8.58 18.94
C ILE A 146 16.09 9.72 18.29
N ASP A 147 15.11 10.26 19.03
CA ASP A 147 14.62 11.61 18.79
C ASP A 147 15.84 12.56 18.85
N ILE A 148 16.47 12.78 17.69
CA ILE A 148 17.34 13.94 17.42
C ILE A 148 16.46 15.21 17.31
N ILE A 149 15.18 15.14 17.71
CA ILE A 149 14.47 16.28 18.29
C ILE A 149 14.92 16.47 19.76
N LYS A 150 16.24 16.61 19.94
CA LYS A 150 16.87 17.18 21.13
C LYS A 150 17.81 18.33 20.75
N GLY A 151 17.56 18.96 19.60
CA GLY A 151 18.20 20.21 19.19
C GLY A 151 17.65 21.45 19.91
N GLU A 152 16.43 21.41 20.44
CA GLU A 152 15.84 22.53 21.21
C GLU A 152 16.15 22.50 22.72
N ARG A 153 17.11 21.68 23.16
CA ARG A 153 17.64 21.72 24.54
C ARG A 153 19.09 22.16 24.67
N MET A 154 19.68 22.71 23.62
CA MET A 154 20.68 23.75 23.85
C MET A 154 19.92 25.07 24.00
N LYS A 155 19.24 25.24 25.15
CA LYS A 155 18.99 26.59 25.63
C LYS A 155 20.38 27.18 25.88
N SER A 156 20.90 27.92 24.91
CA SER A 156 21.78 29.04 25.22
C SER A 156 20.99 29.85 26.25
N PHE A 157 21.30 29.68 27.54
CA PHE A 157 20.67 30.48 28.57
C PHE A 157 20.91 31.93 28.16
N SER A 158 19.82 32.67 27.97
CA SER A 158 19.93 34.07 27.57
C SER A 158 20.74 34.79 28.64
N VAL A 159 21.67 35.64 28.23
CA VAL A 159 22.44 36.49 29.14
C VAL A 159 21.50 37.24 30.10
N ALA A 160 20.30 37.60 29.62
CA ALA A 160 19.25 38.20 30.42
C ALA A 160 18.74 37.29 31.57
N ASP A 161 18.51 36.00 31.31
CA ASP A 161 18.02 35.06 32.32
C ASP A 161 19.08 34.79 33.40
N GLU A 162 20.36 34.72 33.01
CA GLU A 162 21.46 34.58 33.97
C GLU A 162 21.60 35.85 34.82
N LEU A 163 21.54 37.05 34.22
CA LEU A 163 21.56 38.32 34.95
C LEU A 163 20.40 38.44 35.95
N ILE A 164 19.19 38.00 35.58
CA ILE A 164 18.03 37.98 36.49
C ILE A 164 18.28 37.05 37.67
N LYS A 165 18.92 35.90 37.46
CA LYS A 165 19.26 34.97 38.54
C LYS A 165 20.31 35.55 39.49
N TRP A 166 21.35 36.19 38.94
CA TRP A 166 22.38 36.85 39.75
C TRP A 166 21.80 38.04 40.53
N ALA A 167 20.85 38.78 39.96
CA ALA A 167 20.18 39.88 40.66
C ALA A 167 19.38 39.40 41.86
N LYS A 168 18.63 38.27 41.71
CA LYS A 168 17.91 37.66 42.84
C LYS A 168 18.84 37.18 43.96
N LEU A 169 19.96 36.53 43.62
CA LEU A 169 20.93 36.09 44.63
C LEU A 169 21.53 37.24 45.43
N LYS A 170 21.68 38.41 44.81
CA LYS A 170 22.12 39.64 45.48
C LYS A 170 21.01 40.18 46.38
N GLU A 171 19.78 40.28 45.89
CA GLU A 171 18.62 40.74 46.68
C GLU A 171 18.35 39.86 47.90
N ASP A 172 18.54 38.56 47.76
CA ASP A 172 18.42 37.57 48.84
C ASP A 172 19.62 37.58 49.82
N GLY A 173 20.63 38.44 49.56
CA GLY A 173 21.81 38.60 50.43
C GLY A 173 22.82 37.45 50.38
N HIS A 174 22.70 36.55 49.39
CA HIS A 174 23.60 35.40 49.22
C HIS A 174 24.94 35.76 48.57
N ILE A 175 25.00 36.89 47.85
CA ILE A 175 26.21 37.42 47.23
C ILE A 175 26.33 38.92 47.47
N SER A 176 27.56 39.41 47.49
CA SER A 176 27.85 40.84 47.64
C SER A 176 27.62 41.62 46.33
N GLU A 177 27.46 42.94 46.44
CA GLU A 177 27.37 43.86 45.29
C GLU A 177 28.56 43.72 44.33
N GLN A 178 29.74 43.44 44.89
CA GLN A 178 30.98 43.33 44.14
C GLN A 178 31.00 42.03 43.30
N GLU A 179 30.57 40.91 43.88
CA GLU A 179 30.45 39.62 43.19
C GLU A 179 29.39 39.67 42.08
N TYR A 180 28.28 40.36 42.31
CA TYR A 180 27.26 40.60 41.30
C TYR A 180 27.80 41.41 40.11
N ASN A 181 28.55 42.48 40.37
CA ASN A 181 29.12 43.33 39.31
C ASN A 181 30.20 42.60 38.49
N ASP A 182 31.02 41.77 39.13
CA ASP A 182 32.01 40.94 38.44
C ASP A 182 31.35 39.88 37.55
N ALA A 183 30.29 39.22 38.04
CA ALA A 183 29.51 38.27 37.25
C ALA A 183 28.82 38.96 36.06
N ARG A 184 28.17 40.11 36.29
CA ARG A 184 27.52 40.90 35.24
C ARG A 184 28.50 41.32 34.14
N LYS A 185 29.71 41.77 34.50
CA LYS A 185 30.74 42.15 33.53
C LYS A 185 31.22 40.97 32.70
N LYS A 186 31.41 39.79 33.32
CA LYS A 186 31.79 38.55 32.60
C LYS A 186 30.69 38.07 31.65
N LEU A 187 29.43 38.23 32.02
CA LEU A 187 28.29 37.81 31.20
C LEU A 187 28.06 38.73 30.00
N LEU A 188 28.24 40.05 30.17
CA LEU A 188 28.14 41.03 29.08
C LEU A 188 29.31 40.99 28.08
N GLN A 189 30.47 40.45 28.48
CA GLN A 189 31.64 40.27 27.60
C GLN A 189 31.63 38.94 26.83
N ARG A 190 30.60 38.11 27.02
CA ARG A 190 30.49 36.78 26.41
C ARG A 190 29.73 36.79 25.07
N GLU A 191 29.30 37.97 24.61
CA GLU A 191 28.73 38.24 23.28
C GLU A 191 29.80 38.68 22.28
#